data_AF-A0A1F6NRB2-F1
#
_entry.id   AF-A0A1F6NRB2-F1
#
_cell.length_a   1.000
_cell.length_b   1.000
_cell.length_c   1.000
_cell.angle_alpha   90.00
_cell.angle_beta   90.00
_cell.angle_gamma   90.00
#
_symmetry.space_group_name_H-M   'P 1'
#
loop_
_entity.id
_entity.type
_entity.pdbx_description
1 polymer ?
#
loop_
_entity_poly.entity_id
_entity_poly.type
_entity_poly.pdbx_seq_one_letter_code
_entity_poly.pdbx_strand_id
1 'polypeptide(L)'
;MFFKKIFSFFIISLVFITSFAFVPSIVQAALPDVSIRDNSFVAKYVSQSISDPLKIEAGSTITVDIKFKNVGTKTWNASSGNYISAYTMEPRYRSSGFSASSWVSKSQTSKISGAVKPGEVGTLSLQLTAPEKTGTYTEKFWLAAENYSWLKDGYFYLKINVVEKTASVQEETKVTEEISKTEAVNTSNEYKAKQFILNTKNVTAKGGEKVSVILGVQNLGTATWQKYSIVANSPVSLAGESLNNLTFADATWKDNNTVLEKDKKVAQWDVVRDTFSFVAPAKAGSYTLNLKLKADDIHVSGLDINIPVTVTSNAPNYVENVTNNNNNLITEIPRLSEEPFIRIGVWQNPEDKVKFLSDEDDYLVYAGDVMQGILGKGALATTYYQDGIYYFNSVGLDFSGKDFIRLVPRNNLHAVFTLVNYNRAVTWKGPVNFNKYRGTMELRKINNGDDVYVIEETYMEDYVAGIAETSNAGPTEYIKALLTAARTYAYYVKEYTTKHDARNFDVVAHTGDQLYLGYASEVLMPNVAAAQKATRGYMVTYNNDIVITPYFSTSDGRTRNWTDVWGGSAKPWLVSVVAPYDKKDGKAMYGHGVGMSARDAAYMADEEGSSWQEILHHYYTDVEISVIYK
;
A
#
# COMPACT_ATOMS: atom_id res chain seq x y z
N MET A 1 75.94 -12.77 39.98
CA MET A 1 76.15 -13.83 38.97
C MET A 1 75.58 -13.32 37.65
N PHE A 2 76.39 -13.10 36.61
CA PHE A 2 76.88 -14.13 35.66
C PHE A 2 75.71 -14.71 34.82
N PHE A 3 75.67 -14.64 33.49
CA PHE A 3 76.67 -14.18 32.50
C PHE A 3 76.01 -13.62 31.21
N LYS A 4 76.70 -12.70 30.53
CA LYS A 4 76.46 -12.37 29.12
C LYS A 4 76.76 -13.57 28.20
N LYS A 5 76.08 -13.66 27.05
CA LYS A 5 76.78 -13.84 25.77
C LYS A 5 75.95 -13.33 24.59
N ILE A 6 76.59 -12.47 23.79
CA ILE A 6 76.11 -11.98 22.49
C ILE A 6 76.80 -12.85 21.43
N PHE A 7 76.06 -13.26 20.40
CA PHE A 7 76.63 -13.50 19.07
C PHE A 7 75.62 -13.02 18.02
N SER A 8 76.10 -12.21 17.08
CA SER A 8 75.37 -11.75 15.90
C SER A 8 75.84 -12.58 14.70
N PHE A 9 74.96 -12.92 13.75
CA PHE A 9 75.33 -12.96 12.33
C PHE A 9 74.10 -13.08 11.39
N PHE A 10 74.02 -12.10 10.48
CA PHE A 10 73.48 -12.09 9.12
C PHE A 10 72.05 -12.52 8.74
N ILE A 11 71.47 -11.59 7.98
CA ILE A 11 70.32 -11.63 7.08
C ILE A 11 70.40 -12.80 6.07
N ILE A 12 69.30 -13.55 5.94
CA ILE A 12 68.83 -14.04 4.63
C ILE A 12 67.36 -13.62 4.51
N SER A 13 67.05 -12.80 3.52
CA SER A 13 65.67 -12.47 3.16
C SER A 13 65.08 -13.64 2.37
N LEU A 14 64.02 -14.25 2.89
CA LEU A 14 63.20 -15.19 2.12
C LEU A 14 61.73 -14.77 2.25
N VAL A 15 61.27 -14.03 1.25
CA VAL A 15 59.89 -13.58 1.13
C VAL A 15 59.00 -14.78 0.77
N PHE A 16 58.49 -15.47 1.79
CA PHE A 16 57.34 -16.34 1.62
C PHE A 16 56.09 -15.47 1.54
N ILE A 17 55.59 -15.24 0.32
CA ILE A 17 54.21 -14.79 0.11
C ILE A 17 53.31 -15.95 0.52
N THR A 18 52.93 -16.00 1.80
CA THR A 18 51.85 -16.87 2.25
C THR A 18 50.54 -16.28 1.76
N SER A 19 50.08 -16.79 0.63
CA SER A 19 48.72 -16.58 0.15
C SER A 19 47.75 -17.10 1.20
N PHE A 20 47.33 -16.23 2.12
CA PHE A 20 46.22 -16.48 3.02
C PHE A 20 44.95 -16.51 2.17
N ALA A 21 44.68 -17.69 1.60
CA ALA A 21 43.36 -18.02 1.10
C ALA A 21 42.41 -17.91 2.29
N PHE A 22 41.67 -16.81 2.36
CA PHE A 22 40.48 -16.71 3.18
C PHE A 22 39.54 -17.82 2.71
N VAL A 23 39.56 -18.94 3.42
CA VAL A 23 38.45 -19.89 3.39
C VAL A 23 37.41 -19.28 4.32
N PRO A 24 36.32 -18.66 3.80
CA PRO A 24 35.30 -18.13 4.68
C PRO A 24 34.72 -19.30 5.47
N SER A 25 34.91 -19.28 6.79
CA SER A 25 34.20 -20.16 7.70
C SER A 25 32.71 -19.97 7.43
N ILE A 26 32.05 -20.98 6.86
CA ILE A 26 30.60 -20.95 6.69
C ILE A 26 30.02 -21.03 8.10
N VAL A 27 29.66 -19.86 8.64
CA VAL A 27 28.86 -19.77 9.87
C VAL A 27 27.50 -20.33 9.51
N GLN A 28 27.33 -21.64 9.74
CA GLN A 28 26.03 -22.29 9.68
C GLN A 28 25.14 -21.57 10.70
N ALA A 29 24.16 -20.81 10.22
CA ALA A 29 23.21 -20.12 11.09
C ALA A 29 22.58 -21.14 12.05
N ALA A 30 22.65 -20.87 13.35
CA ALA A 30 22.01 -21.71 14.35
C ALA A 30 20.49 -21.75 14.06
N LEU A 31 19.89 -22.94 14.14
CA LEU A 31 18.45 -23.07 13.96
C LEU A 31 17.70 -22.21 14.99
N PRO A 32 16.61 -21.52 14.60
CA PRO A 32 15.91 -20.61 15.49
C PRO A 32 15.34 -21.35 16.70
N ASP A 33 15.64 -20.85 17.91
CA ASP A 33 15.31 -21.52 19.18
C ASP A 33 13.79 -21.62 19.41
N VAL A 34 13.26 -22.85 19.46
CA VAL A 34 11.84 -23.17 19.67
C VAL A 34 11.63 -24.11 20.86
N SER A 35 10.62 -23.81 21.67
CA SER A 35 10.26 -24.62 22.85
C SER A 35 9.54 -25.92 22.42
N ILE A 36 10.30 -27.01 22.28
CA ILE A 36 9.74 -28.37 22.13
C ILE A 36 9.23 -28.81 23.51
N ARG A 37 7.92 -28.80 23.71
CA ARG A 37 7.26 -29.16 24.98
C ARG A 37 6.96 -30.65 25.10
N ASP A 38 6.77 -31.33 23.97
CA ASP A 38 6.51 -32.78 23.92
C ASP A 38 7.41 -33.46 22.88
N ASN A 39 8.37 -34.24 23.37
CA ASN A 39 9.33 -34.99 22.55
C ASN A 39 8.69 -36.19 21.81
N SER A 40 7.41 -36.50 22.02
CA SER A 40 6.69 -37.52 21.23
C SER A 40 6.25 -37.03 19.85
N PHE A 41 6.34 -35.72 19.58
CA PHE A 41 6.08 -35.09 18.29
C PHE A 41 7.40 -34.85 17.54
N VAL A 42 7.80 -35.81 16.70
CA VAL A 42 9.04 -35.75 15.90
C VAL A 42 8.72 -35.98 14.42
N ALA A 43 9.09 -35.04 13.57
CA ALA A 43 9.01 -35.17 12.12
C ALA A 43 10.41 -35.43 11.54
N LYS A 44 10.47 -36.22 10.46
CA LYS A 44 11.65 -36.29 9.60
C LYS A 44 11.24 -35.96 8.18
N TYR A 45 11.84 -34.93 7.59
CA TYR A 45 11.66 -34.64 6.16
C TYR A 45 12.01 -35.87 5.31
N VAL A 46 11.16 -36.16 4.31
CA VAL A 46 11.30 -37.30 3.39
C VAL A 46 11.61 -36.81 1.97
N SER A 47 10.72 -35.98 1.43
CA SER A 47 10.81 -35.45 0.07
C SER A 47 9.82 -34.31 -0.16
N GLN A 48 9.96 -33.61 -1.28
CA GLN A 48 9.00 -32.62 -1.78
C GLN A 48 8.69 -32.91 -3.25
N SER A 49 7.51 -32.50 -3.71
CA SER A 49 6.99 -32.74 -5.07
C SER A 49 7.74 -31.99 -6.17
N ILE A 50 8.31 -30.83 -5.87
CA ILE A 50 9.09 -30.00 -6.79
C ILE A 50 10.42 -29.69 -6.11
N SER A 51 11.54 -30.08 -6.71
CA SER A 51 12.88 -29.90 -6.12
C SER A 51 13.30 -28.43 -6.03
N ASP A 52 14.05 -28.08 -4.98
CA ASP A 52 14.67 -26.77 -4.85
C ASP A 52 15.71 -26.49 -5.98
N PRO A 53 15.75 -25.27 -6.55
CA PRO A 53 14.84 -24.15 -6.30
C PRO A 53 13.51 -24.30 -7.04
N LEU A 54 12.40 -24.07 -6.33
CA LEU A 54 11.05 -23.99 -6.87
C LEU A 54 10.96 -22.87 -7.92
N LYS A 55 10.88 -23.21 -9.20
CA LYS A 55 10.63 -22.22 -10.27
C LYS A 55 9.14 -21.87 -10.29
N ILE A 56 8.81 -20.61 -10.03
CA ILE A 56 7.44 -20.09 -10.05
C ILE A 56 7.42 -18.87 -10.98
N GLU A 57 6.41 -18.71 -11.83
CA GLU A 57 6.27 -17.48 -12.62
C GLU A 57 5.69 -16.37 -11.76
N ALA A 58 6.13 -15.12 -11.98
CA ALA A 58 5.57 -13.92 -11.35
C ALA A 58 4.03 -13.92 -11.36
N GLY A 59 3.42 -13.70 -10.19
CA GLY A 59 1.97 -13.70 -9.98
C GLY A 59 1.27 -15.07 -10.04
N SER A 60 1.96 -16.16 -10.40
CA SER A 60 1.37 -17.49 -10.48
C SER A 60 1.32 -18.18 -9.12
N THR A 61 0.37 -19.11 -8.95
CA THR A 61 0.26 -19.96 -7.75
C THR A 61 0.57 -21.41 -8.12
N ILE A 62 1.50 -22.03 -7.39
CA ILE A 62 1.79 -23.47 -7.49
C ILE A 62 1.43 -24.17 -6.18
N THR A 63 1.26 -25.50 -6.23
CA THR A 63 1.13 -26.34 -5.04
C THR A 63 2.38 -27.19 -4.86
N VAL A 64 2.96 -27.18 -3.65
CA VAL A 64 4.10 -28.01 -3.27
C VAL A 64 3.68 -28.95 -2.14
N ASP A 65 3.54 -30.23 -2.46
CA ASP A 65 3.46 -31.29 -1.46
C ASP A 65 4.82 -31.54 -0.82
N ILE A 66 4.89 -31.48 0.51
CA ILE A 66 6.09 -31.73 1.32
C ILE A 66 5.79 -32.90 2.26
N LYS A 67 6.61 -33.95 2.21
CA LYS A 67 6.38 -35.22 2.91
C LYS A 67 7.26 -35.33 4.14
N PHE A 68 6.62 -35.57 5.29
CA PHE A 68 7.28 -35.79 6.57
C PHE A 68 6.90 -37.16 7.12
N LYS A 69 7.91 -37.97 7.48
CA LYS A 69 7.70 -39.22 8.22
C LYS A 69 7.49 -38.87 9.70
N ASN A 70 6.43 -39.39 10.28
CA ASN A 70 6.25 -39.35 11.72
C ASN A 70 7.23 -40.36 12.35
N VAL A 71 8.26 -39.86 13.03
CA VAL A 71 9.27 -40.68 13.73
C VAL A 71 9.16 -40.54 15.25
N GLY A 72 8.13 -39.84 15.72
CA GLY A 72 7.75 -39.78 17.13
C GLY A 72 6.85 -40.95 17.55
N THR A 73 6.19 -40.82 18.70
CA THR A 73 5.31 -41.87 19.27
C THR A 73 3.82 -41.48 19.28
N LYS A 74 3.47 -40.23 18.93
CA LYS A 74 2.07 -39.79 18.78
C LYS A 74 1.62 -39.81 17.33
N THR A 75 0.42 -40.35 17.09
CA THR A 75 -0.30 -40.20 15.81
C THR A 75 -0.69 -38.73 15.61
N TRP A 76 -0.33 -38.15 14.47
CA TRP A 76 -0.82 -36.84 14.06
C TRP A 76 -2.25 -36.98 13.55
N ASN A 77 -3.17 -36.09 13.93
CA ASN A 77 -4.58 -36.19 13.53
C ASN A 77 -5.11 -34.79 13.16
N ALA A 78 -5.48 -34.63 11.88
CA ALA A 78 -6.00 -33.39 11.31
C ALA A 78 -7.34 -32.90 11.91
N SER A 79 -8.04 -33.77 12.64
CA SER A 79 -9.28 -33.46 13.35
C SER A 79 -9.08 -33.20 14.85
N SER A 80 -7.85 -33.28 15.36
CA SER A 80 -7.54 -32.95 16.76
C SER A 80 -7.25 -31.45 16.91
N GLY A 81 -7.42 -30.89 18.11
CA GLY A 81 -7.05 -29.49 18.41
C GLY A 81 -5.56 -29.20 18.30
N ASN A 82 -4.73 -30.25 18.24
CA ASN A 82 -3.28 -30.20 18.12
C ASN A 82 -2.83 -30.78 16.76
N TYR A 83 -3.57 -30.45 15.68
CA TYR A 83 -3.21 -30.85 14.32
C TYR A 83 -1.83 -30.28 13.93
N ILE A 84 -1.23 -30.81 12.86
CA ILE A 84 0.10 -30.36 12.44
C ILE A 84 -0.03 -29.32 11.32
N SER A 85 0.51 -28.13 11.52
CA SER A 85 0.75 -27.12 10.46
C SER A 85 2.19 -26.62 10.53
N ALA A 86 2.56 -25.65 9.68
CA ALA A 86 3.84 -24.98 9.73
C ALA A 86 3.68 -23.47 9.92
N TYR A 87 4.61 -22.86 10.65
CA TYR A 87 4.68 -21.41 10.82
C TYR A 87 5.93 -20.83 10.17
N THR A 88 5.80 -19.63 9.61
CA THR A 88 6.92 -18.86 9.03
C THR A 88 7.95 -18.50 10.10
N MET A 89 9.23 -18.65 9.75
CA MET A 89 10.38 -18.39 10.61
C MET A 89 11.27 -17.27 10.05
N GLU A 90 12.09 -16.70 10.94
CA GLU A 90 13.14 -15.72 10.64
C GLU A 90 12.66 -14.45 9.89
N PRO A 91 11.98 -13.51 10.59
CA PRO A 91 11.50 -13.59 11.97
C PRO A 91 10.26 -14.49 12.12
N ARG A 92 10.08 -15.06 13.33
CA ARG A 92 8.94 -15.92 13.67
C ARG A 92 7.62 -15.17 13.49
N TYR A 93 6.64 -15.82 12.87
CA TYR A 93 5.30 -15.30 12.57
C TYR A 93 5.24 -14.10 11.61
N ARG A 94 6.29 -13.87 10.79
CA ARG A 94 6.24 -12.89 9.70
C ARG A 94 5.10 -13.19 8.71
N SER A 95 4.51 -12.15 8.13
CA SER A 95 3.67 -12.33 6.93
C SER A 95 4.55 -12.85 5.79
N SER A 96 4.22 -14.01 5.23
CA SER A 96 4.85 -14.47 3.99
C SER A 96 4.36 -13.66 2.80
N GLY A 97 5.28 -13.29 1.90
CA GLY A 97 4.94 -12.77 0.57
C GLY A 97 4.45 -13.86 -0.39
N PHE A 98 4.54 -15.12 0.01
CA PHE A 98 4.11 -16.29 -0.76
C PHE A 98 2.80 -16.93 -0.26
N SER A 99 2.15 -16.33 0.76
CA SER A 99 0.94 -16.91 1.36
C SER A 99 -0.23 -16.92 0.36
N ALA A 100 -0.63 -18.12 -0.06
CA ALA A 100 -1.84 -18.32 -0.85
C ALA A 100 -3.11 -18.28 0.04
N SER A 101 -4.28 -18.13 -0.58
CA SER A 101 -5.58 -18.10 0.12
C SER A 101 -5.94 -19.40 0.86
N SER A 102 -5.23 -20.50 0.60
CA SER A 102 -5.39 -21.78 1.31
C SER A 102 -4.66 -21.86 2.66
N TRP A 103 -3.92 -20.82 3.04
CA TRP A 103 -3.23 -20.73 4.33
C TRP A 103 -4.21 -20.32 5.44
N VAL A 104 -3.97 -20.75 6.68
CA VAL A 104 -4.81 -20.36 7.84
C VAL A 104 -4.63 -18.88 8.17
N SER A 105 -3.42 -18.36 8.00
CA SER A 105 -3.09 -16.94 8.03
C SER A 105 -1.82 -16.67 7.24
N LYS A 106 -1.42 -15.42 6.99
CA LYS A 106 -0.20 -15.12 6.24
C LYS A 106 1.10 -15.65 6.89
N SER A 107 1.05 -16.09 8.14
CA SER A 107 2.18 -16.67 8.88
C SER A 107 2.02 -18.16 9.23
N GLN A 108 0.87 -18.77 8.88
CA GLN A 108 0.53 -20.16 9.20
C GLN A 108 -0.03 -20.90 7.98
N THR A 109 0.61 -22.02 7.61
CA THR A 109 0.26 -22.80 6.42
C THR A 109 -1.06 -23.56 6.58
N SER A 110 -1.45 -24.27 5.52
CA SER A 110 -2.38 -25.41 5.60
C SER A 110 -1.90 -26.47 6.61
N LYS A 111 -2.81 -27.37 7.01
CA LYS A 111 -2.51 -28.51 7.90
C LYS A 111 -2.16 -29.78 7.13
N ILE A 112 -1.36 -30.66 7.73
CA ILE A 112 -1.19 -32.04 7.27
C ILE A 112 -2.55 -32.76 7.34
N SER A 113 -2.96 -33.35 6.23
CA SER A 113 -4.28 -34.00 6.09
C SER A 113 -4.32 -35.41 6.69
N GLY A 114 -5.50 -35.81 7.19
CA GLY A 114 -5.77 -37.18 7.64
C GLY A 114 -5.16 -37.53 9.01
N ALA A 115 -4.85 -38.81 9.21
CA ALA A 115 -4.16 -39.30 10.40
C ALA A 115 -2.85 -39.99 9.98
N VAL A 116 -1.75 -39.65 10.67
CA VAL A 116 -0.39 -40.14 10.36
C VAL A 116 0.19 -40.79 11.61
N LYS A 117 0.17 -42.13 11.66
CA LYS A 117 0.67 -42.92 12.79
C LYS A 117 2.21 -42.89 12.83
N PRO A 118 2.83 -43.24 13.98
CA PRO A 118 4.26 -43.50 14.05
C PRO A 118 4.72 -44.45 12.94
N GLY A 119 5.73 -44.04 12.16
CA GLY A 119 6.24 -44.77 11.00
C GLY A 119 5.57 -44.46 9.66
N GLU A 120 4.39 -43.82 9.63
CA GLU A 120 3.71 -43.39 8.41
C GLU A 120 4.23 -42.01 7.92
N VAL A 121 3.89 -41.64 6.68
CA VAL A 121 4.29 -40.38 6.05
C VAL A 121 3.06 -39.48 5.86
N GLY A 122 3.13 -38.26 6.40
CA GLY A 122 2.15 -37.21 6.19
C GLY A 122 2.58 -36.25 5.10
N THR A 123 1.62 -35.68 4.38
CA THR A 123 1.85 -34.65 3.36
C THR A 123 1.32 -33.30 3.86
N LEU A 124 2.17 -32.27 3.78
CA LEU A 124 1.79 -30.86 3.86
C LEU A 124 1.67 -30.33 2.43
N SER A 125 0.44 -30.10 1.96
CA SER A 125 0.17 -29.52 0.63
C SER A 125 0.14 -27.99 0.74
N LEU A 126 1.21 -27.34 0.30
CA LEU A 126 1.44 -25.92 0.47
C LEU A 126 1.25 -25.16 -0.86
N GLN A 127 0.20 -24.34 -0.97
CA GLN A 127 0.11 -23.41 -2.09
C GLN A 127 1.02 -22.20 -1.86
N LEU A 128 1.77 -21.81 -2.89
CA LEU A 128 2.66 -20.66 -2.89
C LEU A 128 2.28 -19.75 -4.06
N THR A 129 1.81 -18.55 -3.77
CA THR A 129 1.56 -17.51 -4.77
C THR A 129 2.81 -16.66 -4.90
N ALA A 130 3.50 -16.69 -6.05
CA ALA A 130 4.69 -15.87 -6.22
C ALA A 130 4.34 -14.37 -6.27
N PRO A 131 5.15 -13.49 -5.65
CA PRO A 131 5.04 -12.06 -5.87
C PRO A 131 5.34 -11.73 -7.34
N GLU A 132 4.89 -10.56 -7.81
CA GLU A 132 5.22 -10.07 -9.17
C GLU A 132 6.72 -9.75 -9.33
N LYS A 133 7.43 -9.54 -8.22
CA LYS A 133 8.88 -9.29 -8.22
C LYS A 133 9.63 -10.61 -8.47
N THR A 134 10.35 -10.66 -9.59
CA THR A 134 11.25 -11.76 -9.93
C THR A 134 12.50 -11.78 -9.03
N GLY A 135 13.15 -12.94 -8.91
CA GLY A 135 14.34 -13.13 -8.10
C GLY A 135 14.33 -14.41 -7.27
N THR A 136 15.43 -14.65 -6.54
CA THR A 136 15.55 -15.81 -5.65
C THR A 136 15.19 -15.44 -4.21
N TYR A 137 14.33 -16.25 -3.61
CA TYR A 137 13.79 -16.12 -2.26
C TYR A 137 14.07 -17.40 -1.46
N THR A 138 13.95 -17.34 -0.14
CA THR A 138 13.98 -18.53 0.73
C THR A 138 12.91 -18.40 1.80
N GLU A 139 11.84 -19.15 1.67
CA GLU A 139 10.83 -19.27 2.72
C GLU A 139 11.27 -20.30 3.76
N LYS A 140 11.13 -19.97 5.04
CA LYS A 140 11.63 -20.77 6.17
C LYS A 140 10.49 -21.06 7.12
N PHE A 141 10.40 -22.30 7.58
CA PHE A 141 9.26 -22.81 8.33
C PHE A 141 9.66 -23.74 9.47
N TRP A 142 8.80 -23.88 10.47
CA TRP A 142 8.88 -24.94 11.46
C TRP A 142 7.50 -25.57 11.68
N LEU A 143 7.42 -26.89 11.73
CA LEU A 143 6.19 -27.62 12.03
C LEU A 143 5.77 -27.49 13.51
N ALA A 144 4.50 -27.25 13.76
CA ALA A 144 3.90 -27.18 15.09
C ALA A 144 2.72 -28.14 15.20
N ALA A 145 2.57 -28.76 16.38
CA ALA A 145 1.32 -29.31 16.85
C ALA A 145 0.54 -28.16 17.51
N GLU A 146 -0.57 -27.76 16.88
CA GLU A 146 -1.28 -26.52 17.20
C GLU A 146 -1.55 -26.33 18.69
N ASN A 147 -1.34 -25.10 19.16
CA ASN A 147 -1.52 -24.67 20.55
C ASN A 147 -0.75 -25.50 21.62
N TYR A 148 0.17 -26.39 21.22
CA TYR A 148 0.77 -27.37 22.13
C TYR A 148 2.30 -27.42 22.11
N SER A 149 2.93 -27.84 21.01
CA SER A 149 4.38 -28.03 20.93
C SER A 149 4.91 -27.86 19.51
N TRP A 150 6.11 -27.28 19.37
CA TRP A 150 6.89 -27.42 18.14
C TRP A 150 7.32 -28.88 17.94
N LEU A 151 7.43 -29.31 16.68
CA LEU A 151 7.90 -30.66 16.35
C LEU A 151 9.42 -30.68 16.36
N LYS A 152 9.99 -31.67 17.05
CA LYS A 152 11.42 -31.95 16.94
C LYS A 152 11.77 -32.33 15.50
N ASP A 153 12.89 -31.81 15.02
CA ASP A 153 13.41 -31.96 13.65
C ASP A 153 12.42 -31.49 12.55
N GLY A 154 11.46 -30.63 12.92
CA GLY A 154 10.41 -30.09 12.05
C GLY A 154 10.75 -28.79 11.33
N TYR A 155 11.99 -28.31 11.35
CA TYR A 155 12.44 -27.16 10.56
C TYR A 155 12.64 -27.54 9.09
N PHE A 156 12.16 -26.71 8.18
CA PHE A 156 12.43 -26.82 6.75
C PHE A 156 12.44 -25.45 6.08
N TYR A 157 12.99 -25.39 4.87
CA TYR A 157 12.94 -24.20 4.03
C TYR A 157 12.67 -24.60 2.58
N LEU A 158 12.24 -23.63 1.79
CA LEU A 158 12.01 -23.75 0.35
C LEU A 158 12.77 -22.62 -0.35
N LYS A 159 13.74 -22.96 -1.21
CA LYS A 159 14.35 -22.00 -2.13
C LYS A 159 13.39 -21.80 -3.29
N ILE A 160 13.03 -20.55 -3.56
CA ILE A 160 12.08 -20.19 -4.62
C ILE A 160 12.79 -19.29 -5.61
N ASN A 161 12.69 -19.58 -6.91
CA ASN A 161 13.13 -18.70 -7.98
C ASN A 161 11.88 -18.19 -8.72
N VAL A 162 11.50 -16.95 -8.45
CA VAL A 162 10.43 -16.26 -9.17
C VAL A 162 11.00 -15.78 -10.49
N VAL A 163 10.51 -16.33 -11.59
CA VAL A 163 10.95 -15.98 -12.94
C VAL A 163 9.92 -15.10 -13.64
N GLU A 164 10.36 -14.43 -14.70
CA GLU A 164 9.46 -13.73 -15.62
C GLU A 164 8.42 -14.70 -16.19
N LYS A 165 7.21 -14.19 -16.38
CA LYS A 165 6.07 -14.95 -16.87
C LYS A 165 6.25 -15.27 -18.35
N THR A 166 6.41 -16.54 -18.69
CA THR A 166 6.81 -16.96 -20.04
C THR A 166 5.62 -16.88 -20.99
N ALA A 167 5.69 -16.01 -21.99
CA ALA A 167 4.65 -15.91 -23.02
C ALA A 167 4.80 -17.04 -24.06
N SER A 168 3.97 -18.08 -23.98
CA SER A 168 3.85 -19.08 -25.06
C SER A 168 2.47 -19.72 -25.19
N VAL A 169 1.96 -19.63 -26.42
CA VAL A 169 0.84 -20.32 -27.08
C VAL A 169 0.43 -21.67 -26.47
N GLN A 170 -0.88 -21.90 -26.33
CA GLN A 170 -1.47 -23.19 -25.96
C GLN A 170 -1.83 -24.03 -27.21
N GLU A 171 -1.56 -25.34 -27.14
CA GLU A 171 -2.33 -26.37 -27.88
C GLU A 171 -3.25 -27.12 -26.91
N GLU A 172 -4.40 -27.56 -27.40
CA GLU A 172 -5.49 -28.22 -26.65
C GLU A 172 -5.12 -29.68 -26.29
N THR A 173 -5.74 -30.40 -25.32
CA THR A 173 -7.17 -30.77 -25.34
C THR A 173 -7.60 -31.62 -24.11
N LYS A 174 -8.90 -31.52 -23.75
CA LYS A 174 -9.84 -32.55 -23.21
C LYS A 174 -9.84 -33.02 -21.73
N VAL A 175 -10.93 -32.64 -21.03
CA VAL A 175 -12.00 -33.49 -20.38
C VAL A 175 -11.52 -34.60 -19.41
N THR A 176 -11.99 -34.74 -18.15
CA THR A 176 -13.39 -35.06 -17.73
C THR A 176 -13.71 -34.69 -16.25
N GLU A 177 -15.01 -34.74 -15.94
CA GLU A 177 -15.80 -34.75 -14.67
C GLU A 177 -15.21 -35.46 -13.41
N GLU A 178 -15.70 -35.38 -12.15
CA GLU A 178 -17.01 -34.98 -11.55
C GLU A 178 -16.94 -34.77 -10.00
N ILE A 179 -17.99 -34.17 -9.36
CA ILE A 179 -18.47 -34.35 -7.94
C ILE A 179 -17.55 -33.97 -6.73
N SER A 180 -17.98 -33.43 -5.55
CA SER A 180 -19.14 -32.67 -5.03
C SER A 180 -18.93 -32.28 -3.53
N LYS A 181 -19.71 -31.28 -3.00
CA LYS A 181 -20.11 -31.02 -1.58
C LYS A 181 -19.04 -30.46 -0.59
N THR A 182 -19.07 -29.19 -0.18
CA THR A 182 -19.91 -28.49 0.87
C THR A 182 -19.45 -28.73 2.33
N GLU A 183 -19.69 -27.92 3.38
CA GLU A 183 -20.47 -26.68 3.72
C GLU A 183 -19.73 -26.01 4.92
N ALA A 184 -19.92 -24.76 5.41
CA ALA A 184 -20.46 -23.47 4.93
C ALA A 184 -20.21 -22.36 6.01
N VAL A 185 -20.36 -21.06 5.68
CA VAL A 185 -20.60 -19.94 6.64
C VAL A 185 -21.77 -19.10 6.11
N ASN A 186 -22.71 -18.71 6.98
CA ASN A 186 -24.01 -18.17 6.58
C ASN A 186 -23.97 -16.69 6.14
N THR A 187 -24.03 -16.45 4.83
CA THR A 187 -24.68 -15.28 4.23
C THR A 187 -26.12 -15.62 3.81
N SER A 188 -27.02 -14.63 3.87
CA SER A 188 -28.48 -14.79 3.65
C SER A 188 -28.82 -15.78 2.53
N ASN A 189 -29.66 -16.77 2.84
CA ASN A 189 -30.14 -17.77 1.87
C ASN A 189 -31.23 -17.24 0.91
N GLU A 190 -31.63 -15.98 1.06
CA GLU A 190 -32.79 -15.42 0.37
C GLU A 190 -32.56 -15.18 -1.13
N TYR A 191 -31.44 -14.57 -1.50
CA TYR A 191 -31.07 -14.29 -2.90
C TYR A 191 -29.74 -14.97 -3.24
N LYS A 192 -29.82 -16.10 -3.94
CA LYS A 192 -28.67 -16.87 -4.46
C LYS A 192 -28.94 -17.30 -5.89
N ALA A 193 -27.90 -17.41 -6.70
CA ALA A 193 -28.01 -17.81 -8.08
C ALA A 193 -26.81 -18.64 -8.54
N LYS A 194 -26.98 -19.36 -9.66
CA LYS A 194 -25.90 -20.09 -10.32
C LYS A 194 -26.00 -19.94 -11.84
N GLN A 195 -24.87 -19.58 -12.47
CA GLN A 195 -24.71 -19.68 -13.92
C GLN A 195 -24.70 -21.16 -14.30
N PHE A 196 -25.60 -21.56 -15.19
CA PHE A 196 -25.60 -22.92 -15.76
C PHE A 196 -25.22 -22.92 -17.24
N ILE A 197 -25.31 -21.78 -17.94
CA ILE A 197 -24.82 -21.63 -19.31
C ILE A 197 -24.24 -20.24 -19.54
N LEU A 198 -23.11 -20.21 -20.22
CA LEU A 198 -22.51 -19.04 -20.85
C LEU A 198 -21.96 -19.54 -22.19
N ASN A 199 -22.47 -19.02 -23.32
CA ASN A 199 -22.07 -19.53 -24.65
C ASN A 199 -20.61 -19.22 -25.02
N THR A 200 -20.00 -18.22 -24.38
CA THR A 200 -18.68 -17.71 -24.74
C THR A 200 -17.83 -17.54 -23.46
N LYS A 201 -16.82 -18.39 -23.29
CA LYS A 201 -15.90 -18.36 -22.13
C LYS A 201 -14.74 -17.36 -22.31
N ASN A 202 -14.53 -16.93 -23.54
CA ASN A 202 -13.66 -15.86 -23.99
C ASN A 202 -14.23 -15.39 -25.34
N VAL A 203 -13.96 -14.14 -25.69
CA VAL A 203 -14.41 -13.50 -26.92
C VAL A 203 -13.19 -12.98 -27.67
N THR A 204 -13.18 -13.15 -28.98
CA THR A 204 -12.20 -12.52 -29.87
C THR A 204 -12.96 -11.72 -30.93
N ALA A 205 -12.67 -10.43 -31.04
CA ALA A 205 -13.43 -9.47 -31.85
C ALA A 205 -12.51 -8.37 -32.43
N LYS A 206 -13.02 -7.52 -33.32
CA LYS A 206 -12.39 -6.25 -33.72
C LYS A 206 -12.95 -5.10 -32.90
N GLY A 207 -12.24 -3.97 -32.85
CA GLY A 207 -12.72 -2.80 -32.10
C GLY A 207 -14.04 -2.28 -32.67
N GLY A 208 -15.00 -2.00 -31.80
CA GLY A 208 -16.36 -1.62 -32.19
C GLY A 208 -17.25 -2.77 -32.69
N GLU A 209 -16.76 -4.02 -32.72
CA GLU A 209 -17.56 -5.17 -33.16
C GLU A 209 -18.56 -5.60 -32.08
N LYS A 210 -19.81 -5.84 -32.49
CA LYS A 210 -20.90 -6.24 -31.60
C LYS A 210 -20.90 -7.75 -31.36
N VAL A 211 -20.79 -8.18 -30.11
CA VAL A 211 -20.68 -9.58 -29.70
C VAL A 211 -21.92 -10.01 -28.93
N SER A 212 -22.55 -11.12 -29.33
CA SER A 212 -23.75 -11.65 -28.68
C SER A 212 -23.43 -12.72 -27.64
N VAL A 213 -23.89 -12.52 -26.41
CA VAL A 213 -23.72 -13.43 -25.28
C VAL A 213 -25.07 -14.04 -24.92
N ILE A 214 -25.08 -15.35 -24.66
CA ILE A 214 -26.20 -16.08 -24.07
C ILE A 214 -25.78 -16.47 -22.66
N LEU A 215 -26.42 -15.88 -21.67
CA LEU A 215 -26.28 -16.20 -20.27
C LEU A 215 -27.55 -16.90 -19.78
N GLY A 216 -27.41 -17.98 -19.02
CA GLY A 216 -28.52 -18.59 -18.30
C GLY A 216 -28.17 -18.83 -16.84
N VAL A 217 -29.10 -18.41 -15.99
CA VAL A 217 -28.98 -18.37 -14.54
C VAL A 217 -30.15 -19.11 -13.90
N GLN A 218 -29.86 -19.91 -12.88
CA GLN A 218 -30.86 -20.55 -12.03
C GLN A 218 -30.98 -19.80 -10.71
N ASN A 219 -32.20 -19.53 -10.25
CA ASN A 219 -32.44 -19.04 -8.90
C ASN A 219 -32.25 -20.18 -7.89
N LEU A 220 -31.36 -20.01 -6.92
CA LEU A 220 -31.12 -20.95 -5.82
C LEU A 220 -31.60 -20.39 -4.46
N GLY A 221 -31.92 -19.09 -4.40
CA GLY A 221 -32.38 -18.40 -3.20
C GLY A 221 -33.83 -18.72 -2.86
N THR A 222 -34.21 -18.60 -1.59
CA THR A 222 -35.60 -18.87 -1.15
C THR A 222 -36.59 -17.80 -1.60
N ALA A 223 -36.15 -16.60 -1.97
CA ALA A 223 -37.02 -15.59 -2.55
C ALA A 223 -37.30 -15.86 -4.03
N THR A 224 -38.56 -15.67 -4.41
CA THR A 224 -38.96 -15.58 -5.82
C THR A 224 -38.66 -14.16 -6.30
N TRP A 225 -37.79 -14.02 -7.30
CA TRP A 225 -37.49 -12.71 -7.88
C TRP A 225 -38.76 -12.19 -8.58
N GLN A 226 -39.13 -10.92 -8.40
CA GLN A 226 -40.20 -10.31 -9.20
C GLN A 226 -39.63 -9.67 -10.48
N LYS A 227 -38.43 -9.11 -10.39
CA LYS A 227 -37.59 -8.63 -11.49
C LYS A 227 -36.12 -8.99 -11.30
N TYR A 228 -35.34 -8.95 -12.37
CA TYR A 228 -33.88 -9.03 -12.29
C TYR A 228 -33.21 -8.14 -13.33
N SER A 229 -31.95 -7.78 -13.07
CA SER A 229 -31.08 -7.07 -14.02
C SER A 229 -29.67 -7.64 -14.01
N ILE A 230 -29.02 -7.53 -15.16
CA ILE A 230 -27.58 -7.81 -15.30
C ILE A 230 -26.89 -6.47 -15.46
N VAL A 231 -25.89 -6.22 -14.62
CA VAL A 231 -25.07 -5.01 -14.67
C VAL A 231 -23.61 -5.36 -14.97
N ALA A 232 -22.92 -4.51 -15.71
CA ALA A 232 -21.49 -4.56 -15.95
C ALA A 232 -20.77 -3.58 -15.00
N ASN A 233 -19.56 -3.94 -14.59
CA ASN A 233 -18.63 -2.98 -13.97
C ASN A 233 -17.87 -2.19 -15.05
N SER A 234 -17.26 -1.06 -14.69
CA SER A 234 -16.23 -0.39 -15.47
C SER A 234 -15.19 -1.41 -15.98
N PRO A 235 -14.88 -1.44 -17.29
CA PRO A 235 -14.07 -2.49 -17.87
C PRO A 235 -12.59 -2.38 -17.51
N VAL A 236 -11.94 -3.54 -17.38
CA VAL A 236 -10.53 -3.63 -16.98
C VAL A 236 -9.68 -4.08 -18.17
N SER A 237 -8.65 -3.30 -18.50
CA SER A 237 -7.59 -3.68 -19.45
C SER A 237 -6.49 -4.45 -18.72
N LEU A 238 -6.02 -5.53 -19.33
CA LEU A 238 -4.90 -6.33 -18.83
C LEU A 238 -3.53 -5.66 -19.06
N ALA A 239 -3.48 -4.50 -19.73
CA ALA A 239 -2.25 -3.81 -20.12
C ALA A 239 -1.89 -2.57 -19.28
N GLY A 240 -2.73 -2.18 -18.30
CA GLY A 240 -2.39 -1.12 -17.33
C GLY A 240 -2.34 0.32 -17.85
N GLU A 241 -2.74 0.58 -19.10
CA GLU A 241 -2.98 1.95 -19.60
C GLU A 241 -4.23 2.58 -18.94
N SER A 242 -4.26 3.92 -18.86
CA SER A 242 -5.39 4.70 -18.37
C SER A 242 -6.65 4.51 -19.25
N LEU A 243 -7.81 4.24 -18.64
CA LEU A 243 -9.02 3.73 -19.33
C LEU A 243 -10.16 4.74 -19.43
N ASN A 244 -9.82 6.02 -19.56
CA ASN A 244 -10.70 7.20 -19.47
C ASN A 244 -11.89 7.24 -20.45
N ASN A 245 -12.07 6.23 -21.29
CA ASN A 245 -13.15 6.10 -22.27
C ASN A 245 -13.49 4.63 -22.62
N LEU A 246 -13.09 3.66 -21.79
CA LEU A 246 -13.31 2.25 -22.08
C LEU A 246 -14.75 1.85 -21.72
N THR A 247 -15.53 1.39 -22.71
CA THR A 247 -16.90 0.90 -22.51
C THR A 247 -17.15 -0.38 -23.32
N PHE A 248 -17.94 -1.29 -22.75
CA PHE A 248 -18.54 -2.44 -23.45
C PHE A 248 -20.00 -2.18 -23.85
N ALA A 249 -20.57 -1.04 -23.46
CA ALA A 249 -22.00 -0.79 -23.59
C ALA A 249 -22.44 -0.82 -25.05
N ASP A 250 -23.47 -1.63 -25.34
CA ASP A 250 -24.16 -1.61 -26.61
C ASP A 250 -25.34 -0.63 -26.55
N ALA A 251 -25.73 -0.06 -27.69
CA ALA A 251 -26.88 0.85 -27.76
C ALA A 251 -28.22 0.23 -27.33
N THR A 252 -28.32 -1.10 -27.15
CA THR A 252 -29.49 -1.77 -26.56
C THR A 252 -29.41 -1.93 -25.03
N TRP A 253 -28.33 -1.49 -24.37
CA TRP A 253 -28.27 -1.43 -22.90
C TRP A 253 -29.15 -0.27 -22.41
N LYS A 254 -29.61 -0.36 -21.15
CA LYS A 254 -30.45 0.69 -20.53
C LYS A 254 -29.64 1.94 -20.20
N ASP A 255 -28.37 1.73 -19.83
CA ASP A 255 -27.35 2.74 -19.56
C ASP A 255 -25.96 2.08 -19.71
N ASN A 256 -24.87 2.82 -19.47
CA ASN A 256 -23.50 2.32 -19.63
C ASN A 256 -23.16 1.08 -18.77
N ASN A 257 -23.89 0.86 -17.67
CA ASN A 257 -23.64 -0.20 -16.71
C ASN A 257 -24.78 -1.23 -16.64
N THR A 258 -26.00 -0.93 -17.10
CA THR A 258 -27.16 -1.85 -17.04
C THR A 258 -27.40 -2.55 -18.39
N VAL A 259 -26.87 -3.78 -18.51
CA VAL A 259 -26.93 -4.63 -19.71
C VAL A 259 -28.36 -4.99 -20.10
N LEU A 260 -29.17 -5.41 -19.12
CA LEU A 260 -30.60 -5.66 -19.29
C LEU A 260 -31.33 -5.63 -17.95
N GLU A 261 -32.64 -5.40 -18.00
CA GLU A 261 -33.57 -5.42 -16.87
C GLU A 261 -34.88 -6.05 -17.33
N LYS A 262 -35.48 -6.92 -16.51
CA LYS A 262 -36.72 -7.64 -16.85
C LYS A 262 -37.63 -7.82 -15.64
N ASP A 263 -38.86 -7.33 -15.76
CA ASP A 263 -39.98 -7.62 -14.87
C ASP A 263 -40.54 -9.03 -15.12
N LYS A 264 -39.69 -10.04 -14.88
CA LYS A 264 -40.05 -11.45 -14.99
C LYS A 264 -39.89 -12.13 -13.63
N LYS A 265 -40.99 -12.74 -13.18
CA LYS A 265 -41.00 -13.60 -12.00
C LYS A 265 -40.14 -14.85 -12.20
N VAL A 266 -39.25 -15.15 -11.26
CA VAL A 266 -38.36 -16.34 -11.27
C VAL A 266 -38.46 -17.01 -9.90
N ALA A 267 -39.21 -18.12 -9.81
CA ALA A 267 -39.35 -18.85 -8.55
C ALA A 267 -38.03 -19.52 -8.15
N GLN A 268 -37.94 -20.02 -6.92
CA GLN A 268 -36.81 -20.85 -6.53
C GLN A 268 -36.70 -22.07 -7.47
N TRP A 269 -35.48 -22.39 -7.89
CA TRP A 269 -35.12 -23.42 -8.88
C TRP A 269 -35.46 -23.12 -10.33
N ASP A 270 -36.25 -22.08 -10.64
CA ASP A 270 -36.50 -21.66 -12.02
C ASP A 270 -35.23 -21.13 -12.69
N VAL A 271 -35.24 -21.20 -14.02
CA VAL A 271 -34.15 -20.72 -14.88
C VAL A 271 -34.59 -19.53 -15.74
N VAL A 272 -33.66 -18.59 -15.91
CA VAL A 272 -33.70 -17.59 -16.98
C VAL A 272 -32.59 -17.87 -17.99
N ARG A 273 -32.84 -17.52 -19.24
CA ARG A 273 -31.88 -17.60 -20.34
C ARG A 273 -32.08 -16.35 -21.18
N ASP A 274 -31.07 -15.51 -21.19
CA ASP A 274 -31.09 -14.22 -21.83
C ASP A 274 -30.02 -14.13 -22.90
N THR A 275 -30.36 -13.46 -23.99
CA THR A 275 -29.41 -13.09 -25.02
C THR A 275 -29.28 -11.58 -24.97
N PHE A 276 -28.06 -11.10 -24.78
CA PHE A 276 -27.72 -9.69 -24.89
C PHE A 276 -26.51 -9.56 -25.83
N SER A 277 -26.10 -8.33 -26.09
CA SER A 277 -24.88 -8.06 -26.83
C SER A 277 -24.08 -6.98 -26.13
N PHE A 278 -22.78 -6.94 -26.38
CA PHE A 278 -21.88 -5.87 -25.95
C PHE A 278 -21.04 -5.43 -27.16
N VAL A 279 -20.47 -4.23 -27.10
CA VAL A 279 -19.56 -3.72 -28.13
C VAL A 279 -18.12 -3.93 -27.67
N ALA A 280 -17.28 -4.55 -28.50
CA ALA A 280 -15.87 -4.72 -28.22
C ALA A 280 -15.17 -3.33 -28.17
N PRO A 281 -14.29 -3.06 -27.18
CA PRO A 281 -13.65 -1.76 -27.02
C PRO A 281 -12.92 -1.27 -28.27
N ALA A 282 -12.88 0.05 -28.48
CA ALA A 282 -12.37 0.62 -29.71
C ALA A 282 -10.84 0.47 -29.93
N LYS A 283 -10.05 0.24 -28.87
CA LYS A 283 -8.61 -0.06 -28.95
C LYS A 283 -8.38 -1.57 -28.95
N ALA A 284 -7.37 -2.03 -29.70
CA ALA A 284 -6.86 -3.39 -29.63
C ALA A 284 -6.20 -3.66 -28.27
N GLY A 285 -6.41 -4.85 -27.73
CA GLY A 285 -5.95 -5.19 -26.39
C GLY A 285 -6.75 -6.33 -25.78
N SER A 286 -6.37 -6.73 -24.57
CA SER A 286 -7.04 -7.78 -23.81
C SER A 286 -7.78 -7.16 -22.63
N TYR A 287 -9.09 -7.37 -22.59
CA TYR A 287 -10.00 -6.76 -21.62
C TYR A 287 -10.81 -7.84 -20.90
N THR A 288 -11.49 -7.48 -19.80
CA THR A 288 -12.49 -8.36 -19.16
C THR A 288 -13.80 -7.61 -18.95
N LEU A 289 -14.88 -8.14 -19.53
CA LEU A 289 -16.25 -7.74 -19.21
C LEU A 289 -16.70 -8.50 -17.96
N ASN A 290 -16.87 -7.78 -16.84
CA ASN A 290 -17.32 -8.35 -15.58
C ASN A 290 -18.81 -8.05 -15.40
N LEU A 291 -19.65 -9.08 -15.30
CA LEU A 291 -21.10 -8.97 -15.15
C LEU A 291 -21.55 -9.46 -13.77
N LYS A 292 -22.54 -8.78 -13.20
CA LYS A 292 -23.17 -9.11 -11.92
C LYS A 292 -24.69 -9.17 -12.08
N LEU A 293 -25.32 -10.05 -11.32
CA LEU A 293 -26.77 -10.14 -11.24
C LEU A 293 -27.32 -9.32 -10.06
N LYS A 294 -28.46 -8.67 -10.30
CA LYS A 294 -29.37 -8.17 -9.25
C LYS A 294 -30.74 -8.83 -9.41
N ALA A 295 -31.38 -9.16 -8.31
CA ALA A 295 -32.77 -9.60 -8.23
C ALA A 295 -33.51 -8.64 -7.30
N ASP A 296 -34.64 -8.08 -7.76
CA ASP A 296 -35.40 -7.06 -7.03
C ASP A 296 -34.50 -5.90 -6.52
N ASP A 297 -33.59 -5.44 -7.39
CA ASP A 297 -32.52 -4.46 -7.18
C ASP A 297 -31.40 -4.84 -6.18
N ILE A 298 -31.54 -5.97 -5.47
CA ILE A 298 -30.55 -6.51 -4.53
C ILE A 298 -29.49 -7.34 -5.28
N HIS A 299 -28.22 -7.14 -5.00
CA HIS A 299 -27.14 -7.92 -5.60
C HIS A 299 -27.19 -9.40 -5.17
N VAL A 300 -27.19 -10.31 -6.15
CA VAL A 300 -27.24 -11.75 -5.89
C VAL A 300 -25.82 -12.29 -5.71
N SER A 301 -25.46 -12.57 -4.46
CA SER A 301 -24.12 -13.04 -4.09
C SER A 301 -23.75 -14.37 -4.75
N GLY A 302 -22.48 -14.51 -5.14
CA GLY A 302 -21.93 -15.73 -5.73
C GLY A 302 -22.02 -15.83 -7.26
N LEU A 303 -22.33 -14.74 -7.95
CA LEU A 303 -22.49 -14.71 -9.41
C LEU A 303 -21.80 -13.51 -10.08
N ASP A 304 -20.48 -13.44 -9.94
CA ASP A 304 -19.60 -12.61 -10.78
C ASP A 304 -19.20 -13.40 -12.03
N ILE A 305 -19.49 -12.85 -13.21
CA ILE A 305 -19.29 -13.52 -14.50
C ILE A 305 -18.28 -12.73 -15.31
N ASN A 306 -17.09 -13.29 -15.46
CA ASN A 306 -15.96 -12.64 -16.11
C ASN A 306 -15.81 -13.20 -17.52
N ILE A 307 -15.98 -12.36 -18.54
CA ILE A 307 -15.82 -12.70 -19.95
C ILE A 307 -14.55 -11.99 -20.45
N PRO A 308 -13.42 -12.70 -20.64
CA PRO A 308 -12.25 -12.15 -21.31
C PRO A 308 -12.59 -11.78 -22.76
N VAL A 309 -12.20 -10.59 -23.19
CA VAL A 309 -12.42 -10.05 -24.54
C VAL A 309 -11.09 -9.62 -25.14
N THR A 310 -10.64 -10.35 -26.16
CA THR A 310 -9.45 -10.03 -26.96
C THR A 310 -9.88 -9.21 -28.17
N VAL A 311 -9.51 -7.93 -28.20
CA VAL A 311 -9.72 -7.04 -29.35
C VAL A 311 -8.49 -7.11 -30.25
N THR A 312 -8.68 -7.68 -31.44
CA THR A 312 -7.62 -8.03 -32.41
C THR A 312 -7.09 -6.86 -33.22
N SER A 313 -7.85 -5.78 -33.33
CA SER A 313 -7.51 -4.58 -34.11
C SER A 313 -8.36 -3.40 -33.64
N ASN A 314 -7.83 -2.18 -33.76
CA ASN A 314 -8.57 -0.96 -33.41
C ASN A 314 -9.84 -0.82 -34.27
N ALA A 315 -10.85 -0.11 -33.76
CA ALA A 315 -12.04 0.23 -34.53
C ALA A 315 -11.69 1.11 -35.75
N PRO A 316 -12.43 1.04 -36.87
CA PRO A 316 -12.14 1.85 -38.07
C PRO A 316 -12.16 3.37 -37.84
N ASN A 317 -12.83 3.82 -36.78
CA ASN A 317 -12.94 5.21 -36.35
C ASN A 317 -12.18 5.49 -35.03
N TYR A 318 -11.33 4.57 -34.56
CA TYR A 318 -10.49 4.80 -33.40
C TYR A 318 -9.41 5.83 -33.73
N VAL A 319 -9.51 6.99 -33.08
CA VAL A 319 -8.43 7.98 -33.04
C VAL A 319 -7.66 7.75 -31.76
N GLU A 320 -6.35 7.54 -31.86
CA GLU A 320 -5.48 7.44 -30.70
C GLU A 320 -5.39 8.82 -30.03
N ASN A 321 -5.79 8.91 -28.76
CA ASN A 321 -5.65 10.15 -28.00
C ASN A 321 -4.16 10.43 -27.80
N VAL A 322 -3.62 11.36 -28.57
CA VAL A 322 -2.25 11.87 -28.40
C VAL A 322 -2.21 12.76 -27.15
N THR A 323 -2.14 12.14 -25.97
CA THR A 323 -1.23 12.67 -24.95
C THR A 323 0.20 12.48 -25.48
N ASN A 324 1.04 13.51 -25.34
CA ASN A 324 2.34 13.59 -26.03
C ASN A 324 3.36 12.58 -25.48
N ASN A 325 3.24 11.31 -25.88
CA ASN A 325 4.19 10.25 -25.58
C ASN A 325 5.48 10.40 -26.40
N ASN A 326 6.30 11.40 -26.05
CA ASN A 326 7.70 11.47 -26.46
C ASN A 326 8.55 10.46 -25.69
N ASN A 327 8.22 9.18 -25.81
CA ASN A 327 9.01 8.08 -25.26
C ASN A 327 10.25 7.82 -26.14
N ASN A 328 11.23 8.71 -26.00
CA ASN A 328 12.59 8.21 -25.71
C ASN A 328 12.52 7.31 -24.46
N LEU A 329 13.57 6.51 -24.22
CA LEU A 329 13.79 5.90 -22.90
C LEU A 329 14.18 6.98 -21.88
N ILE A 330 13.22 7.85 -21.54
CA ILE A 330 13.28 8.70 -20.37
C ILE A 330 13.08 7.76 -19.19
N THR A 331 14.18 7.21 -18.68
CA THR A 331 14.25 6.94 -17.25
C THR A 331 13.79 8.22 -16.59
N GLU A 332 12.71 8.22 -15.81
CA GLU A 332 12.29 9.43 -15.10
C GLU A 332 13.44 9.87 -14.19
N ILE A 333 14.22 10.83 -14.68
CA ILE A 333 15.32 11.46 -13.95
C ILE A 333 14.63 12.35 -12.93
N PRO A 334 14.72 12.02 -11.63
CA PRO A 334 14.13 12.88 -10.63
C PRO A 334 14.82 14.24 -10.71
N ARG A 335 14.04 15.31 -10.71
CA ARG A 335 14.55 16.68 -10.90
C ARG A 335 15.47 17.12 -9.77
N LEU A 336 15.27 16.58 -8.57
CA LEU A 336 16.13 16.72 -7.40
C LEU A 336 16.96 15.45 -7.21
N SER A 337 18.22 15.61 -6.83
CA SER A 337 19.13 14.51 -6.51
C SER A 337 18.79 13.76 -5.22
N GLU A 338 18.00 14.39 -4.34
CA GLU A 338 17.64 13.89 -3.02
C GLU A 338 16.22 14.35 -2.64
N GLU A 339 15.65 13.69 -1.63
CA GLU A 339 14.37 14.07 -1.06
C GLU A 339 14.49 15.39 -0.26
N PRO A 340 13.63 16.39 -0.52
CA PRO A 340 13.66 17.64 0.21
C PRO A 340 13.17 17.46 1.65
N PHE A 341 13.74 18.24 2.56
CA PHE A 341 13.19 18.44 3.90
C PHE A 341 12.07 19.49 3.88
N ILE A 342 11.23 19.46 4.91
CA ILE A 342 10.21 20.46 5.20
C ILE A 342 10.16 20.77 6.70
N ARG A 343 9.92 22.05 7.02
CA ARG A 343 9.82 22.59 8.37
C ARG A 343 8.36 22.89 8.71
N ILE A 344 7.85 22.30 9.79
CA ILE A 344 6.44 22.42 10.21
C ILE A 344 6.35 23.11 11.57
N GLY A 345 5.60 24.21 11.66
CA GLY A 345 5.19 24.79 12.94
C GLY A 345 4.14 23.91 13.63
N VAL A 346 4.56 23.11 14.62
CA VAL A 346 3.71 22.09 15.27
C VAL A 346 3.05 22.55 16.57
N TRP A 347 3.70 23.41 17.37
CA TRP A 347 3.15 23.93 18.63
C TRP A 347 3.54 25.40 18.83
N GLN A 348 2.57 26.30 18.67
CA GLN A 348 2.70 27.73 18.97
C GLN A 348 2.57 27.99 20.48
N ASN A 349 3.44 28.84 21.01
CA ASN A 349 3.42 29.38 22.38
C ASN A 349 3.20 28.31 23.46
N PRO A 350 4.16 27.38 23.66
CA PRO A 350 4.08 26.36 24.70
C PRO A 350 4.08 27.01 26.11
N GLU A 351 2.90 27.08 26.74
CA GLU A 351 2.72 27.58 28.12
C GLU A 351 3.48 26.72 29.14
N ASP A 352 3.35 25.39 29.02
CA ASP A 352 4.18 24.43 29.76
C ASP A 352 5.48 24.16 28.98
N LYS A 353 6.62 24.47 29.61
CA LYS A 353 8.00 24.21 29.11
C LYS A 353 8.08 22.87 28.36
N VAL A 354 8.55 22.90 27.12
CA VAL A 354 8.47 21.78 26.18
C VAL A 354 9.30 20.60 26.67
N LYS A 355 8.66 19.43 26.84
CA LYS A 355 9.31 18.20 27.27
C LYS A 355 9.53 17.26 26.08
N PHE A 356 10.78 17.15 25.66
CA PHE A 356 11.22 16.30 24.55
C PHE A 356 11.69 14.94 25.06
N LEU A 357 11.31 13.87 24.36
CA LEU A 357 11.80 12.50 24.58
C LEU A 357 11.89 11.76 23.23
N SER A 358 12.97 11.02 22.99
CA SER A 358 13.02 10.02 21.91
C SER A 358 13.55 8.68 22.43
N ASP A 359 12.81 7.62 22.13
CA ASP A 359 13.20 6.22 22.39
C ASP A 359 13.78 5.54 21.14
N GLU A 360 14.07 6.30 20.07
CA GLU A 360 14.57 5.75 18.81
C GLU A 360 16.06 6.00 18.61
N ASP A 361 16.57 7.21 18.88
CA ASP A 361 17.96 7.59 18.62
C ASP A 361 18.53 8.55 19.68
N ASP A 362 19.86 8.72 19.68
CA ASP A 362 20.53 9.85 20.34
C ASP A 362 20.29 11.13 19.54
N TYR A 363 20.25 12.29 20.21
CA TYR A 363 20.08 13.60 19.58
C TYR A 363 21.27 14.52 19.84
N LEU A 364 21.83 15.08 18.78
CA LEU A 364 22.82 16.15 18.83
C LEU A 364 22.08 17.46 19.18
N VAL A 365 22.48 18.12 20.25
CA VAL A 365 21.82 19.34 20.76
C VAL A 365 22.66 20.56 20.43
N TYR A 366 22.04 21.59 19.87
CA TYR A 366 22.66 22.83 19.44
C TYR A 366 21.97 24.06 20.06
N ALA A 367 22.76 25.12 20.23
CA ALA A 367 22.30 26.50 20.41
C ALA A 367 22.67 27.26 19.12
N GLY A 368 21.67 27.58 18.29
CA GLY A 368 21.90 28.00 16.91
C GLY A 368 22.70 26.95 16.15
N ASP A 369 23.85 27.35 15.60
CA ASP A 369 24.77 26.47 14.88
C ASP A 369 25.82 25.79 15.80
N VAL A 370 25.86 26.14 17.09
CA VAL A 370 26.90 25.68 18.02
C VAL A 370 26.44 24.45 18.79
N MET A 371 27.06 23.29 18.51
CA MET A 371 26.80 22.03 19.21
C MET A 371 27.19 22.12 20.68
N GLN A 372 26.25 21.80 21.57
CA GLN A 372 26.39 21.86 23.03
C GLN A 372 26.64 20.47 23.64
N GLY A 373 26.12 19.41 23.02
CA GLY A 373 26.30 18.04 23.52
C GLY A 373 25.41 17.02 22.81
N ILE A 374 25.28 15.85 23.43
CA ILE A 374 24.43 14.75 22.97
C ILE A 374 23.41 14.42 24.06
N LEU A 375 22.13 14.52 23.72
CA LEU A 375 21.03 13.98 24.50
C LEU A 375 20.92 12.48 24.19
N GLY A 376 21.21 11.64 25.19
CA GLY A 376 21.12 10.18 25.02
C GLY A 376 19.68 9.72 24.80
N LYS A 377 19.51 8.67 23.98
CA LYS A 377 18.25 7.97 23.78
C LYS A 377 17.55 7.64 25.12
N GLY A 378 16.26 7.97 25.22
CA GLY A 378 15.44 7.79 26.43
C GLY A 378 15.63 8.86 27.51
N ALA A 379 16.54 9.82 27.34
CA ALA A 379 16.68 10.94 28.27
C ALA A 379 15.62 12.02 28.00
N LEU A 380 14.94 12.46 29.06
CA LEU A 380 13.99 13.57 29.00
C LEU A 380 14.74 14.91 28.98
N ALA A 381 14.47 15.74 27.97
CA ALA A 381 14.91 17.13 27.94
C ALA A 381 13.73 18.08 28.16
N THR A 382 13.99 19.21 28.81
CA THR A 382 13.04 20.34 28.94
C THR A 382 13.64 21.56 28.28
N THR A 383 12.90 22.22 27.38
CA THR A 383 13.33 23.45 26.73
C THR A 383 12.23 24.50 26.68
N TYR A 384 12.60 25.77 26.79
CA TYR A 384 11.69 26.91 26.83
C TYR A 384 12.42 28.20 26.45
N TYR A 385 11.67 29.19 26.00
CA TYR A 385 12.14 30.55 25.74
C TYR A 385 11.48 31.49 26.74
N GLN A 386 12.28 32.37 27.35
CA GLN A 386 11.80 33.39 28.28
C GLN A 386 12.73 34.61 28.23
N ASP A 387 12.16 35.82 28.23
CA ASP A 387 12.87 37.10 28.39
C ASP A 387 14.10 37.30 27.45
N GLY A 388 14.04 36.78 26.23
CA GLY A 388 15.12 36.88 25.25
C GLY A 388 16.16 35.75 25.30
N ILE A 389 15.96 34.77 26.17
CA ILE A 389 16.88 33.65 26.43
C ILE A 389 16.16 32.32 26.20
N TYR A 390 16.82 31.42 25.47
CA TYR A 390 16.45 30.01 25.37
C TYR A 390 17.16 29.22 26.46
N TYR A 391 16.45 28.26 27.02
CA TYR A 391 16.93 27.35 28.06
C TYR A 391 16.82 25.91 27.59
N PHE A 392 17.81 25.10 27.90
CA PHE A 392 17.82 23.67 27.69
C PHE A 392 18.27 22.97 28.97
N ASN A 393 17.49 22.00 29.43
CA ASN A 393 17.77 21.24 30.65
C ASN A 393 17.59 19.74 30.43
N SER A 394 18.62 18.96 30.71
CA SER A 394 18.60 17.49 30.71
C SER A 394 19.71 16.93 31.59
N VAL A 395 19.63 15.63 31.92
CA VAL A 395 20.61 14.95 32.79
C VAL A 395 22.00 15.01 32.16
N GLY A 396 22.88 15.85 32.72
CA GLY A 396 24.25 16.03 32.25
C GLY A 396 24.42 17.00 31.08
N LEU A 397 23.37 17.72 30.67
CA LEU A 397 23.42 18.74 29.63
C LEU A 397 22.44 19.88 29.93
N ASP A 398 22.96 20.95 30.53
CA ASP A 398 22.22 22.16 30.89
C ASP A 398 22.92 23.38 30.28
N PHE A 399 22.18 24.23 29.56
CA PHE A 399 22.70 25.51 29.05
C PHE A 399 21.58 26.54 28.82
N SER A 400 21.97 27.80 28.62
CA SER A 400 21.06 28.85 28.19
C SER A 400 21.79 29.88 27.32
N GLY A 401 21.09 30.51 26.39
CA GLY A 401 21.69 31.41 25.39
C GLY A 401 20.65 32.22 24.62
N LYS A 402 21.10 33.08 23.70
CA LYS A 402 20.21 33.88 22.84
C LYS A 402 19.78 33.16 21.57
N ASP A 403 20.50 32.09 21.22
CA ASP A 403 20.28 31.31 20.02
C ASP A 403 19.24 30.21 20.25
N PHE A 404 18.47 29.90 19.21
CA PHE A 404 17.39 28.92 19.25
C PHE A 404 17.91 27.51 19.56
N ILE A 405 17.06 26.67 20.16
CA ILE A 405 17.42 25.29 20.47
C ILE A 405 17.11 24.41 19.26
N ARG A 406 18.05 23.53 18.89
CA ARG A 406 17.85 22.52 17.84
C ARG A 406 18.35 21.16 18.30
N LEU A 407 17.53 20.12 18.15
CA LEU A 407 17.82 18.73 18.46
C LEU A 407 17.75 17.91 17.17
N VAL A 408 18.91 17.47 16.67
CA VAL A 408 19.03 16.68 15.43
C VAL A 408 19.30 15.21 15.77
N PRO A 409 18.54 14.23 15.25
CA PRO A 409 18.84 12.82 15.48
C PRO A 409 20.19 12.44 14.88
N ARG A 410 20.96 11.63 15.60
CA ARG A 410 22.39 11.40 15.34
C ARG A 410 22.68 10.40 14.23
N ASN A 411 21.86 9.35 14.11
CA ASN A 411 22.09 8.18 13.25
C ASN A 411 20.89 7.87 12.34
N ASN A 412 19.67 8.17 12.80
CA ASN A 412 18.43 7.92 12.07
C ASN A 412 17.66 9.23 11.87
N LEU A 413 17.78 9.84 10.69
CA LEU A 413 17.09 11.09 10.35
C LEU A 413 15.56 11.00 10.34
N HIS A 414 14.99 9.78 10.35
CA HIS A 414 13.55 9.52 10.48
C HIS A 414 13.11 9.22 11.92
N ALA A 415 14.01 9.33 12.91
CA ALA A 415 13.75 8.93 14.29
C ALA A 415 12.54 9.67 14.89
N VAL A 416 11.70 8.94 15.59
CA VAL A 416 10.50 9.50 16.23
C VAL A 416 10.87 10.14 17.57
N PHE A 417 10.36 11.34 17.81
CA PHE A 417 10.34 11.99 19.12
C PHE A 417 8.90 12.25 19.60
N THR A 418 8.74 12.43 20.90
CA THR A 418 7.47 12.70 21.58
C THR A 418 7.57 14.01 22.36
N LEU A 419 6.59 14.89 22.15
CA LEU A 419 6.39 16.09 22.98
C LEU A 419 5.51 15.69 24.17
N VAL A 420 6.13 15.26 25.27
CA VAL A 420 5.48 14.48 26.34
C VAL A 420 4.36 15.26 27.04
N ASN A 421 4.49 16.57 27.19
CA ASN A 421 3.48 17.46 27.77
C ASN A 421 2.57 18.13 26.73
N TYR A 422 2.72 17.84 25.44
CA TYR A 422 1.82 18.36 24.42
C TYR A 422 0.57 17.46 24.32
N ASN A 423 -0.60 18.04 24.59
CA ASN A 423 -1.89 17.37 24.40
C ASN A 423 -2.60 17.93 23.17
N ARG A 424 -2.62 17.14 22.09
CA ARG A 424 -3.22 17.47 20.81
C ARG A 424 -4.19 16.36 20.40
N ALA A 425 -5.29 16.24 21.15
CA ALA A 425 -6.36 15.29 20.82
C ALA A 425 -7.22 15.81 19.66
N VAL A 426 -7.46 14.97 18.65
CA VAL A 426 -8.39 15.26 17.54
C VAL A 426 -9.48 14.18 17.54
N THR A 427 -10.55 14.43 18.31
CA THR A 427 -11.55 13.42 18.67
C THR A 427 -12.23 12.75 17.48
N TRP A 428 -12.41 13.46 16.37
CA TRP A 428 -12.99 12.93 15.13
C TRP A 428 -12.02 12.11 14.27
N LYS A 429 -10.73 12.07 14.62
CA LYS A 429 -9.74 11.14 14.04
C LYS A 429 -9.58 9.86 14.86
N GLY A 430 -9.65 9.97 16.19
CA GLY A 430 -9.62 8.82 17.08
C GLY A 430 -9.18 9.16 18.51
N PRO A 431 -9.17 8.17 19.42
CA PRO A 431 -8.77 8.34 20.82
C PRO A 431 -7.24 8.33 20.98
N VAL A 432 -6.54 9.14 20.19
CA VAL A 432 -5.06 9.22 20.13
C VAL A 432 -4.63 10.66 20.45
N ASN A 433 -3.56 10.81 21.23
CA ASN A 433 -2.87 12.09 21.38
C ASN A 433 -1.85 12.26 20.25
N PHE A 434 -1.99 13.28 19.42
CA PHE A 434 -1.12 13.53 18.27
C PHE A 434 0.11 14.36 18.68
N ASN A 435 0.96 13.77 19.52
CA ASN A 435 2.15 14.40 20.09
C ASN A 435 3.49 13.73 19.71
N LYS A 436 3.48 12.92 18.65
CA LYS A 436 4.66 12.22 18.11
C LYS A 436 4.99 12.68 16.69
N TYR A 437 6.27 12.93 16.45
CA TYR A 437 6.83 13.62 15.28
C TYR A 437 8.16 12.95 14.88
N ARG A 438 8.70 13.22 13.70
CA ARG A 438 9.93 12.61 13.16
C ARG A 438 11.04 13.64 12.95
N GLY A 439 12.28 13.17 12.95
CA GLY A 439 13.43 13.97 12.55
C GLY A 439 13.84 15.01 13.59
N THR A 440 14.15 16.21 13.14
CA THR A 440 14.71 17.29 13.98
C THR A 440 13.61 18.06 14.69
N MET A 441 13.89 18.49 15.92
CA MET A 441 13.05 19.42 16.67
C MET A 441 13.79 20.75 16.90
N GLU A 442 13.14 21.88 16.64
CA GLU A 442 13.58 23.21 17.09
C GLU A 442 12.59 23.84 18.06
N LEU A 443 13.10 24.65 18.99
CA LEU A 443 12.32 25.66 19.70
C LEU A 443 12.84 27.04 19.30
N ARG A 444 12.02 27.82 18.59
CA ARG A 444 12.44 29.06 17.93
C ARG A 444 11.37 30.14 17.93
N LYS A 445 11.76 31.37 18.28
CA LYS A 445 10.95 32.59 18.14
C LYS A 445 10.81 32.98 16.67
N ILE A 446 9.67 33.56 16.30
CA ILE A 446 9.51 34.19 14.99
C ILE A 446 10.36 35.48 14.89
N ASN A 447 10.77 35.87 13.68
CA ASN A 447 11.73 36.95 13.47
C ASN A 447 11.16 38.34 13.81
N ASN A 448 9.87 38.57 13.52
CA ASN A 448 9.20 39.87 13.62
C ASN A 448 7.94 39.81 14.50
N GLY A 449 8.03 39.17 15.66
CA GLY A 449 6.93 39.09 16.64
C GLY A 449 7.33 38.27 17.86
N ASP A 450 6.39 38.04 18.76
CA ASP A 450 6.67 37.40 20.07
C ASP A 450 6.34 35.90 20.14
N ASP A 451 5.71 35.35 19.11
CA ASP A 451 5.42 33.92 19.05
C ASP A 451 6.68 33.06 19.06
N VAL A 452 6.62 31.96 19.82
CA VAL A 452 7.62 30.90 19.85
C VAL A 452 6.97 29.62 19.35
N TYR A 453 7.62 28.95 18.41
CA TYR A 453 7.15 27.67 17.89
C TYR A 453 8.09 26.54 18.29
N VAL A 454 7.50 25.40 18.66
CA VAL A 454 8.15 24.12 18.36
C VAL A 454 7.98 23.86 16.87
N ILE A 455 9.10 23.62 16.21
CA ILE A 455 9.17 23.33 14.78
C ILE A 455 9.71 21.91 14.62
N GLU A 456 9.04 21.12 13.79
CA GLU A 456 9.56 19.83 13.29
C GLU A 456 10.27 20.09 11.97
N GLU A 457 11.43 19.47 11.74
CA GLU A 457 12.08 19.43 10.44
C GLU A 457 12.33 17.99 10.05
N THR A 458 11.68 17.55 8.98
CA THR A 458 11.60 16.14 8.58
C THR A 458 11.59 15.99 7.07
N TYR A 459 11.75 14.76 6.57
CA TYR A 459 11.69 14.47 5.14
C TYR A 459 10.28 14.67 4.58
N MET A 460 10.17 15.10 3.32
CA MET A 460 8.88 15.41 2.69
C MET A 460 7.89 14.24 2.71
N GLU A 461 8.33 12.99 2.52
CA GLU A 461 7.44 11.83 2.63
C GLU A 461 7.01 11.50 4.06
N ASP A 462 7.84 11.77 5.07
CA ASP A 462 7.45 11.65 6.48
C ASP A 462 6.39 12.70 6.85
N TYR A 463 6.51 13.91 6.28
CA TYR A 463 5.46 14.92 6.36
C TYR A 463 4.16 14.47 5.67
N VAL A 464 4.25 13.99 4.41
CA VAL A 464 3.07 13.51 3.66
C VAL A 464 2.41 12.32 4.35
N ALA A 465 3.17 11.45 5.01
CA ALA A 465 2.64 10.31 5.78
C ALA A 465 1.86 10.73 7.04
N GLY A 466 2.18 11.90 7.61
CA GLY A 466 1.46 12.49 8.75
C GLY A 466 0.26 13.38 8.37
N ILE A 467 -0.04 13.55 7.08
CA ILE A 467 -1.21 14.30 6.60
C ILE A 467 -2.51 13.59 7.01
N ALA A 468 -3.43 14.38 7.56
CA ALA A 468 -4.68 13.91 8.13
C ALA A 468 -5.93 14.58 7.51
N GLU A 469 -5.85 14.98 6.25
CA GLU A 469 -6.98 15.62 5.53
C GLU A 469 -8.09 14.63 5.14
N THR A 470 -7.80 13.32 5.16
CA THR A 470 -8.74 12.24 4.85
C THR A 470 -8.83 11.21 5.97
N SER A 471 -9.70 10.21 5.83
CA SER A 471 -9.78 9.06 6.75
C SER A 471 -9.01 7.86 6.17
N ASN A 472 -8.62 6.92 7.05
CA ASN A 472 -8.02 5.66 6.63
C ASN A 472 -8.94 4.78 5.76
N ALA A 473 -10.25 5.06 5.75
CA ALA A 473 -11.26 4.34 4.98
C ALA A 473 -11.60 5.01 3.64
N GLY A 474 -10.91 6.10 3.26
CA GLY A 474 -11.12 6.76 1.97
C GLY A 474 -10.71 5.88 0.77
N PRO A 475 -11.32 6.08 -0.42
CA PRO A 475 -10.94 5.37 -1.64
C PRO A 475 -9.46 5.60 -1.99
N THR A 476 -8.76 4.52 -2.35
CA THR A 476 -7.28 4.53 -2.49
C THR A 476 -6.78 5.56 -3.52
N GLU A 477 -7.44 5.67 -4.67
CA GLU A 477 -7.04 6.60 -5.73
C GLU A 477 -7.27 8.06 -5.34
N TYR A 478 -8.36 8.36 -4.62
CA TYR A 478 -8.56 9.67 -4.01
C TYR A 478 -7.48 10.00 -2.97
N ILE A 479 -7.11 9.05 -2.09
CA ILE A 479 -6.03 9.29 -1.10
C ILE A 479 -4.71 9.59 -1.83
N LYS A 480 -4.35 8.85 -2.89
CA LYS A 480 -3.16 9.13 -3.72
C LYS A 480 -3.20 10.53 -4.36
N ALA A 481 -4.34 10.93 -4.92
CA ALA A 481 -4.51 12.26 -5.52
C ALA A 481 -4.35 13.36 -4.46
N LEU A 482 -5.01 13.20 -3.32
CA LEU A 482 -4.92 14.11 -2.17
C LEU A 482 -3.48 14.26 -1.68
N LEU A 483 -2.75 13.16 -1.49
CA LEU A 483 -1.37 13.20 -0.98
C LEU A 483 -0.39 13.78 -2.01
N THR A 484 -0.62 13.58 -3.31
CA THR A 484 0.15 14.26 -4.37
C THR A 484 -0.11 15.76 -4.38
N ALA A 485 -1.37 16.18 -4.32
CA ALA A 485 -1.73 17.60 -4.19
C ALA A 485 -1.19 18.20 -2.87
N ALA A 486 -1.17 17.43 -1.79
CA ALA A 486 -0.64 17.86 -0.51
C ALA A 486 0.88 18.07 -0.53
N ARG A 487 1.63 17.11 -1.09
CA ARG A 487 3.08 17.18 -1.31
C ARG A 487 3.46 18.36 -2.19
N THR A 488 2.73 18.54 -3.29
CA THR A 488 2.96 19.63 -4.25
C THR A 488 2.69 20.99 -3.60
N TYR A 489 1.60 21.13 -2.85
CA TYR A 489 1.30 22.36 -2.11
C TYR A 489 2.41 22.72 -1.12
N ALA A 490 2.84 21.76 -0.30
CA ALA A 490 3.83 21.97 0.74
C ALA A 490 5.19 22.41 0.16
N TYR A 491 5.65 21.73 -0.90
CA TYR A 491 6.85 22.12 -1.63
C TYR A 491 6.67 23.48 -2.34
N TYR A 492 5.49 23.76 -2.91
CA TYR A 492 5.23 25.04 -3.55
C TYR A 492 5.31 26.22 -2.56
N VAL A 493 4.70 26.07 -1.38
CA VAL A 493 4.75 27.07 -0.31
C VAL A 493 6.19 27.30 0.14
N LYS A 494 6.96 26.23 0.34
CA LYS A 494 8.37 26.26 0.75
C LYS A 494 9.28 27.00 -0.24
N GLU A 495 9.20 26.69 -1.54
CA GLU A 495 10.19 27.15 -2.53
C GLU A 495 9.77 28.43 -3.29
N TYR A 496 8.47 28.67 -3.46
CA TYR A 496 7.95 29.71 -4.37
C TYR A 496 7.06 30.75 -3.68
N THR A 497 6.99 30.76 -2.34
CA THR A 497 6.22 31.76 -1.59
C THR A 497 6.99 32.27 -0.39
N THR A 498 6.68 33.50 0.03
CA THR A 498 7.18 34.08 1.28
C THR A 498 6.17 33.95 2.43
N LYS A 499 5.27 32.94 2.38
CA LYS A 499 4.06 32.87 3.24
C LYS A 499 4.41 32.80 4.73
N HIS A 500 5.52 32.14 5.06
CA HIS A 500 5.91 31.85 6.44
C HIS A 500 7.37 32.24 6.79
N ASP A 501 8.09 32.95 5.92
CA ASP A 501 9.50 33.37 6.12
C ASP A 501 9.75 34.03 7.48
N ALA A 502 8.82 34.90 7.90
CA ALA A 502 8.91 35.58 9.18
C ALA A 502 8.84 34.63 10.39
N ARG A 503 8.38 33.38 10.20
CA ARG A 503 8.12 32.37 11.23
C ARG A 503 9.20 31.29 11.35
N ASN A 504 10.17 31.26 10.43
CA ASN A 504 11.26 30.27 10.38
C ASN A 504 10.83 28.81 10.10
N PHE A 505 9.66 28.58 9.50
CA PHE A 505 9.18 27.27 9.04
C PHE A 505 8.37 27.42 7.75
N ASP A 506 8.08 26.31 7.07
CA ASP A 506 7.51 26.29 5.73
C ASP A 506 5.98 26.17 5.73
N VAL A 507 5.40 25.44 6.69
CA VAL A 507 3.94 25.24 6.83
C VAL A 507 3.50 25.15 8.31
N VAL A 508 2.24 25.50 8.63
CA VAL A 508 1.62 25.20 9.94
C VAL A 508 0.95 23.83 9.95
N ALA A 509 0.98 23.13 11.08
CA ALA A 509 0.41 21.79 11.21
C ALA A 509 -1.13 21.69 11.20
N HIS A 510 -1.85 22.78 10.90
CA HIS A 510 -3.31 22.85 10.94
C HIS A 510 -3.88 23.44 9.64
N THR A 511 -5.21 23.48 9.53
CA THR A 511 -5.98 23.89 8.33
C THR A 511 -5.76 25.34 7.82
N GLY A 512 -4.76 26.07 8.34
CA GLY A 512 -4.26 27.31 7.71
C GLY A 512 -3.26 27.04 6.57
N ASP A 513 -2.65 25.85 6.58
CA ASP A 513 -2.02 25.22 5.42
C ASP A 513 -2.71 23.87 5.19
N GLN A 514 -2.36 22.87 6.00
CA GLN A 514 -2.77 21.48 5.83
C GLN A 514 -2.89 20.81 7.21
N LEU A 515 -3.92 20.00 7.43
CA LEU A 515 -4.07 19.27 8.68
C LEU A 515 -3.03 18.15 8.79
N TYR A 516 -1.95 18.41 9.54
CA TYR A 516 -0.85 17.50 9.78
C TYR A 516 -0.80 17.08 11.25
N LEU A 517 -0.81 15.77 11.51
CA LEU A 517 -0.92 15.20 12.87
C LEU A 517 0.26 14.29 13.25
N GLY A 518 1.39 14.43 12.56
CA GLY A 518 2.64 13.74 12.91
C GLY A 518 2.63 12.23 12.71
N TYR A 519 3.64 11.57 13.26
CA TYR A 519 3.80 10.12 13.24
C TYR A 519 2.61 9.36 13.86
N ALA A 520 1.93 9.96 14.83
CA ALA A 520 0.71 9.38 15.39
C ALA A 520 -0.41 9.24 14.34
N SER A 521 -0.42 10.08 13.30
CA SER A 521 -1.31 9.95 12.14
C SER A 521 -0.91 8.80 11.22
N GLU A 522 0.39 8.70 10.89
CA GLU A 522 0.96 7.64 10.05
C GLU A 522 0.59 6.24 10.60
N VAL A 523 0.77 6.03 11.90
CA VAL A 523 0.44 4.77 12.58
C VAL A 523 -1.06 4.49 12.62
N LEU A 524 -1.89 5.53 12.79
CA LEU A 524 -3.35 5.41 12.85
C LEU A 524 -3.97 5.14 11.47
N MET A 525 -3.31 5.58 10.39
CA MET A 525 -3.84 5.56 9.03
C MET A 525 -2.92 4.84 8.03
N PRO A 526 -2.73 3.51 8.16
CA PRO A 526 -1.81 2.74 7.32
C PRO A 526 -2.15 2.78 5.82
N ASN A 527 -3.41 3.01 5.41
CA ASN A 527 -3.78 3.18 4.00
C ASN A 527 -3.30 4.53 3.45
N VAL A 528 -3.29 5.58 4.29
CA VAL A 528 -2.72 6.90 3.94
C VAL A 528 -1.20 6.77 3.80
N ALA A 529 -0.53 6.12 4.74
CA ALA A 529 0.90 5.82 4.64
C ALA A 529 1.26 4.92 3.44
N ALA A 530 0.37 3.99 3.02
CA ALA A 530 0.55 3.19 1.81
C ALA A 530 0.38 4.02 0.52
N ALA A 531 -0.62 4.90 0.47
CA ALA A 531 -0.83 5.81 -0.66
C ALA A 531 0.26 6.88 -0.79
N GLN A 532 0.82 7.36 0.34
CA GLN A 532 2.04 8.18 0.38
C GLN A 532 3.18 7.44 -0.34
N LYS A 533 3.49 6.20 0.07
CA LYS A 533 4.57 5.39 -0.54
C LYS A 533 4.32 5.11 -2.02
N ALA A 534 3.07 4.87 -2.41
CA ALA A 534 2.69 4.64 -3.81
C ALA A 534 2.78 5.89 -4.70
N THR A 535 2.86 7.09 -4.10
CA THR A 535 2.98 8.39 -4.81
C THR A 535 4.27 9.12 -4.47
N ARG A 536 5.24 8.46 -3.81
CA ARG A 536 6.50 9.07 -3.35
C ARG A 536 7.17 9.87 -4.47
N GLY A 537 7.51 11.13 -4.18
CA GLY A 537 8.19 12.01 -5.12
C GLY A 537 7.36 12.53 -6.31
N TYR A 538 6.14 12.02 -6.54
CA TYR A 538 5.26 12.58 -7.57
C TYR A 538 4.65 13.92 -7.11
N MET A 539 4.71 14.92 -7.98
CA MET A 539 4.09 16.23 -7.80
C MET A 539 3.41 16.70 -9.08
N VAL A 540 2.48 17.65 -8.94
CA VAL A 540 1.78 18.29 -10.07
C VAL A 540 2.62 19.44 -10.62
N THR A 541 2.74 19.49 -11.95
CA THR A 541 3.54 20.50 -12.66
C THR A 541 2.77 21.10 -13.83
N TYR A 542 3.02 22.37 -14.16
CA TYR A 542 2.44 23.05 -15.34
C TYR A 542 3.57 23.73 -16.10
N ASN A 543 3.69 23.51 -17.42
CA ASN A 543 4.83 23.98 -18.22
C ASN A 543 6.20 23.64 -17.60
N ASN A 544 6.35 22.42 -17.09
CA ASN A 544 7.50 21.96 -16.29
C ASN A 544 7.74 22.66 -14.93
N ASP A 545 6.98 23.66 -14.49
CA ASP A 545 7.13 24.23 -13.14
C ASP A 545 6.24 23.52 -12.12
N ILE A 546 6.70 23.37 -10.87
CA ILE A 546 5.86 22.85 -9.77
C ILE A 546 4.85 23.93 -9.39
N VAL A 547 3.58 23.54 -9.24
CA VAL A 547 2.45 24.48 -9.10
C VAL A 547 1.69 24.36 -7.80
N ILE A 548 1.03 25.44 -7.39
CA ILE A 548 0.13 25.42 -6.23
C ILE A 548 -1.12 24.58 -6.52
N THR A 549 -1.40 23.63 -5.62
CA THR A 549 -2.47 22.63 -5.72
C THR A 549 -3.39 22.69 -4.48
N PRO A 550 -4.20 23.76 -4.34
CA PRO A 550 -5.15 23.87 -3.24
C PRO A 550 -6.28 22.85 -3.38
N TYR A 551 -6.78 22.35 -2.25
CA TYR A 551 -7.89 21.41 -2.19
C TYR A 551 -8.80 21.76 -1.00
N PHE A 552 -10.07 21.35 -1.08
CA PHE A 552 -11.10 21.72 -0.10
C PHE A 552 -12.15 20.60 0.05
N SER A 553 -13.08 20.73 0.99
CA SER A 553 -13.91 19.59 1.42
C SER A 553 -15.05 19.22 0.45
N THR A 554 -15.85 20.19 0.00
CA THR A 554 -17.08 19.96 -0.80
C THR A 554 -17.46 21.24 -1.53
N SER A 555 -17.82 21.16 -2.81
CA SER A 555 -18.30 22.28 -3.62
C SER A 555 -19.83 22.40 -3.62
N ASP A 556 -20.37 23.36 -4.36
CA ASP A 556 -21.80 23.46 -4.70
C ASP A 556 -22.11 22.83 -6.08
N GLY A 557 -21.25 21.92 -6.55
CA GLY A 557 -21.34 21.22 -7.83
C GLY A 557 -20.36 21.69 -8.91
N ARG A 558 -19.48 22.65 -8.59
CA ARG A 558 -18.35 23.09 -9.42
C ARG A 558 -17.29 23.80 -8.58
N THR A 559 -16.04 23.73 -9.00
CA THR A 559 -14.94 24.48 -8.39
C THR A 559 -14.98 25.96 -8.81
N ARG A 560 -14.08 26.78 -8.27
CA ARG A 560 -13.92 28.22 -8.53
C ARG A 560 -12.59 28.49 -9.21
N ASN A 561 -12.53 29.53 -10.04
CA ASN A 561 -11.27 30.03 -10.56
C ASN A 561 -10.44 30.64 -9.41
N TRP A 562 -9.12 30.51 -9.46
CA TRP A 562 -8.20 31.14 -8.50
C TRP A 562 -8.49 32.65 -8.31
N THR A 563 -8.66 33.37 -9.42
CA THR A 563 -8.84 34.83 -9.43
C THR A 563 -10.13 35.29 -8.76
N ASP A 564 -11.16 34.47 -8.77
CA ASP A 564 -12.49 34.82 -8.25
C ASP A 564 -12.53 34.75 -6.71
N VAL A 565 -11.58 34.02 -6.11
CA VAL A 565 -11.51 33.76 -4.65
C VAL A 565 -10.34 34.51 -4.00
N TRP A 566 -9.18 34.59 -4.66
CA TRP A 566 -7.96 35.18 -4.10
C TRP A 566 -7.34 36.30 -4.96
N GLY A 567 -7.86 36.54 -6.16
CA GLY A 567 -7.35 37.58 -7.06
C GLY A 567 -5.91 37.33 -7.53
N GLY A 568 -5.19 38.41 -7.84
CA GLY A 568 -3.80 38.36 -8.31
C GLY A 568 -3.67 37.81 -9.74
N SER A 569 -2.48 37.25 -10.05
CA SER A 569 -2.20 36.65 -11.36
C SER A 569 -2.94 35.33 -11.53
N ALA A 570 -3.56 35.15 -12.70
CA ALA A 570 -4.25 33.92 -13.06
C ALA A 570 -3.33 32.68 -12.96
N LYS A 571 -3.92 31.56 -12.56
CA LYS A 571 -3.29 30.24 -12.53
C LYS A 571 -4.07 29.36 -13.51
N PRO A 572 -3.58 29.13 -14.75
CA PRO A 572 -4.35 28.46 -15.80
C PRO A 572 -4.88 27.08 -15.40
N TRP A 573 -4.17 26.36 -14.54
CA TRP A 573 -4.57 25.06 -14.00
C TRP A 573 -5.63 25.13 -12.87
N LEU A 574 -5.97 26.33 -12.35
CA LEU A 574 -6.97 26.51 -11.29
C LEU A 574 -8.17 27.29 -11.81
N VAL A 575 -8.88 26.66 -12.74
CA VAL A 575 -10.14 27.13 -13.33
C VAL A 575 -11.34 26.32 -12.83
N SER A 576 -12.54 26.85 -13.06
CA SER A 576 -13.80 26.23 -12.61
C SER A 576 -14.18 25.00 -13.43
N VAL A 577 -14.01 23.81 -12.84
CA VAL A 577 -14.45 22.52 -13.37
C VAL A 577 -15.70 22.02 -12.66
N VAL A 578 -16.41 21.05 -13.25
CA VAL A 578 -17.62 20.45 -12.65
C VAL A 578 -17.26 19.48 -11.53
N ALA A 579 -18.13 19.38 -10.54
CA ALA A 579 -18.00 18.42 -9.42
C ALA A 579 -19.39 17.81 -9.15
N PRO A 580 -19.90 16.92 -10.02
CA PRO A 580 -21.30 16.50 -10.02
C PRO A 580 -21.74 15.78 -8.73
N TYR A 581 -20.86 14.99 -8.10
CA TYR A 581 -21.18 14.23 -6.89
C TYR A 581 -21.39 15.13 -5.67
N ASP A 582 -20.82 16.34 -5.66
CA ASP A 582 -21.06 17.28 -4.58
C ASP A 582 -22.55 17.65 -4.45
N LYS A 583 -23.29 17.68 -5.56
CA LYS A 583 -24.74 17.94 -5.57
C LYS A 583 -25.61 16.77 -5.09
N LYS A 584 -25.09 15.53 -5.06
CA LYS A 584 -25.87 14.29 -4.89
C LYS A 584 -26.83 14.28 -3.70
N ASP A 585 -26.41 14.87 -2.58
CA ASP A 585 -27.15 14.89 -1.30
C ASP A 585 -27.59 16.30 -0.86
N GLY A 586 -27.51 17.30 -1.75
CA GLY A 586 -27.88 18.69 -1.43
C GLY A 586 -27.03 19.37 -0.34
N LYS A 587 -25.82 18.87 -0.05
CA LYS A 587 -24.92 19.48 0.93
C LYS A 587 -24.43 20.85 0.46
N ALA A 588 -24.26 21.77 1.41
CA ALA A 588 -23.65 23.07 1.15
C ALA A 588 -22.15 22.94 0.89
N MET A 589 -21.60 23.88 0.12
CA MET A 589 -20.16 24.04 -0.09
C MET A 589 -19.43 24.25 1.25
N TYR A 590 -18.28 23.59 1.42
CA TYR A 590 -17.42 23.71 2.59
C TYR A 590 -15.95 23.82 2.19
N GLY A 591 -15.34 24.98 2.50
CA GLY A 591 -14.00 25.38 2.08
C GLY A 591 -14.02 26.47 1.00
N HIS A 592 -12.85 26.78 0.42
CA HIS A 592 -12.67 27.95 -0.47
C HIS A 592 -13.08 27.72 -1.93
N GLY A 593 -13.28 26.46 -2.37
CA GLY A 593 -13.84 26.15 -3.68
C GLY A 593 -12.85 26.02 -4.84
N VAL A 594 -11.56 26.34 -4.65
CA VAL A 594 -10.53 26.36 -5.69
C VAL A 594 -9.75 25.04 -5.71
N GLY A 595 -9.46 24.50 -6.90
CA GLY A 595 -8.72 23.24 -7.06
C GLY A 595 -9.57 22.03 -6.68
N MET A 596 -8.99 21.03 -6.01
CA MET A 596 -9.63 19.72 -5.83
C MET A 596 -10.72 19.68 -4.74
N SER A 597 -11.93 19.22 -5.10
CA SER A 597 -12.98 18.90 -4.12
C SER A 597 -12.80 17.49 -3.58
N ALA A 598 -12.52 17.37 -2.28
CA ALA A 598 -12.24 16.10 -1.61
C ALA A 598 -13.40 15.10 -1.68
N ARG A 599 -14.65 15.57 -1.48
CA ARG A 599 -15.83 14.70 -1.50
C ARG A 599 -16.12 14.17 -2.90
N ASP A 600 -16.11 15.03 -3.91
CA ASP A 600 -16.37 14.63 -5.29
C ASP A 600 -15.21 13.76 -5.84
N ALA A 601 -13.95 14.10 -5.59
CA ALA A 601 -12.81 13.25 -5.92
C ALA A 601 -12.88 11.85 -5.27
N ALA A 602 -13.40 11.74 -4.05
CA ALA A 602 -13.65 10.43 -3.42
C ALA A 602 -14.74 9.63 -4.17
N TYR A 603 -15.79 10.27 -4.67
CA TYR A 603 -16.81 9.61 -5.48
C TYR A 603 -16.32 9.26 -6.89
N MET A 604 -15.48 10.07 -7.54
CA MET A 604 -14.80 9.70 -8.79
C MET A 604 -14.00 8.39 -8.62
N ALA A 605 -13.25 8.28 -7.51
CA ALA A 605 -12.48 7.07 -7.20
C ALA A 605 -13.36 5.84 -6.88
N ASP A 606 -14.51 6.01 -6.21
CA ASP A 606 -15.35 4.90 -5.70
C ASP A 606 -16.47 4.47 -6.67
N GLU A 607 -17.13 5.43 -7.34
CA GLU A 607 -18.28 5.18 -8.23
C GLU A 607 -17.90 5.14 -9.71
N GLU A 608 -16.92 5.92 -10.18
CA GLU A 608 -16.44 5.89 -11.59
C GLU A 608 -15.27 4.91 -11.76
N GLY A 609 -14.45 4.77 -10.72
CA GLY A 609 -13.20 4.01 -10.74
C GLY A 609 -12.00 4.83 -11.23
N SER A 610 -12.08 6.16 -11.20
CA SER A 610 -11.01 7.05 -11.68
C SER A 610 -9.71 6.85 -10.91
N SER A 611 -8.61 6.75 -11.66
CA SER A 611 -7.25 6.76 -11.12
C SER A 611 -6.90 8.09 -10.48
N TRP A 612 -5.87 8.09 -9.63
CA TRP A 612 -5.41 9.31 -8.98
C TRP A 612 -4.90 10.37 -9.98
N GLN A 613 -4.37 9.96 -11.13
CA GLN A 613 -3.98 10.88 -12.20
C GLN A 613 -5.18 11.50 -12.91
N GLU A 614 -6.23 10.72 -13.18
CA GLU A 614 -7.49 11.24 -13.75
C GLU A 614 -8.15 12.28 -12.85
N ILE A 615 -8.19 12.01 -11.54
CA ILE A 615 -8.69 12.94 -10.53
C ILE A 615 -7.86 14.24 -10.54
N LEU A 616 -6.53 14.15 -10.57
CA LEU A 616 -5.67 15.33 -10.63
C LEU A 616 -5.85 16.13 -11.94
N HIS A 617 -5.90 15.48 -13.09
CA HIS A 617 -6.10 16.17 -14.39
C HIS A 617 -7.49 16.79 -14.53
N HIS A 618 -8.51 16.21 -13.88
CA HIS A 618 -9.85 16.82 -13.80
C HIS A 618 -9.84 18.11 -12.98
N TYR A 619 -9.16 18.10 -11.82
CA TYR A 619 -9.16 19.23 -10.89
C TYR A 619 -8.10 20.30 -11.13
N TYR A 620 -7.03 19.95 -11.85
CA TYR A 620 -5.93 20.83 -12.21
C TYR A 620 -5.75 20.79 -13.73
N THR A 621 -6.21 21.83 -14.42
CA THR A 621 -6.31 21.84 -15.89
C THR A 621 -4.94 21.92 -16.57
N ASP A 622 -4.75 21.12 -17.62
CA ASP A 622 -3.54 21.08 -18.46
C ASP A 622 -2.22 20.88 -17.68
N VAL A 623 -2.28 20.22 -16.52
CA VAL A 623 -1.09 19.84 -15.75
C VAL A 623 -0.50 18.51 -16.21
N GLU A 624 0.76 18.32 -15.85
CA GLU A 624 1.48 17.06 -15.88
C GLU A 624 1.70 16.57 -14.44
N ILE A 625 2.01 15.28 -14.29
CA ILE A 625 2.35 14.66 -13.01
C ILE A 625 3.78 14.11 -13.15
N SER A 626 4.73 14.76 -12.47
CA SER A 626 6.17 14.51 -12.61
C SER A 626 6.78 13.88 -11.35
N VAL A 627 7.73 12.96 -11.52
CA VAL A 627 8.60 12.53 -10.42
C VAL A 627 9.69 13.58 -10.16
N ILE A 628 9.65 14.20 -8.99
CA ILE A 628 10.56 15.28 -8.57
C ILE A 628 11.77 14.73 -7.80
N TYR A 629 11.59 13.71 -6.96
CA TYR A 629 12.65 12.98 -6.25
C TYR A 629 12.28 11.48 -6.15
N LYS A 630 13.17 10.62 -5.65
CA LYS A 630 12.92 9.18 -5.47
C LYS A 630 13.21 8.68 -4.06
#